data_AF-A0AAW5KJG1-F1
#
_entry.id   AF-A0AAW5KJG1-F1
#
_cell.length_a   1.000
_cell.length_b   1.000
_cell.length_c   1.000
_cell.angle_alpha   90.00
_cell.angle_beta   90.00
_cell.angle_gamma   90.00
#
_symmetry.space_group_name_H-M   'P 1'
#
loop_
_entity.id
_entity.type
_entity.pdbx_description
1 polymer ?
#
loop_
_entity_poly.entity_id
_entity_poly.type
_entity_poly.pdbx_seq_one_letter_code
_entity_poly.pdbx_strand_id
1 'polypeptide(L)'
;MSTSRRDHILEGEGPNDPGHGPNRGFGNSAFPDTWTDDYAIKAVEDVANSPNSTWRQSTGPGGGRNAPVTIGGPDANAPLTTRNGRPVRFIVEGRNHGLDVRVIVEPGGEGIVTGFPINR
;
A
#
# COMPACT_ATOMS: atom_id res chain seq x y z
N MET A 1 3.95 1.46 11.37
CA MET A 1 2.94 2.38 10.81
C MET A 1 2.31 3.23 11.93
N SER A 2 1.65 4.38 11.64
CA SER A 2 0.89 5.13 12.66
C SER A 2 -0.47 4.49 12.96
N THR A 3 -1.05 4.73 14.15
CA THR A 3 -2.39 4.24 14.49
C THR A 3 -3.46 4.73 13.52
N SER A 4 -3.41 6.02 13.14
CA SER A 4 -4.36 6.56 12.16
C SER A 4 -4.30 5.86 10.80
N ARG A 5 -3.11 5.45 10.34
CA ARG A 5 -2.97 4.72 9.07
C ARG A 5 -3.43 3.27 9.20
N ARG A 6 -3.21 2.65 10.36
CA ARG A 6 -3.79 1.35 10.69
C ARG A 6 -5.32 1.41 10.63
N ASP A 7 -5.93 2.39 11.28
CA ASP A 7 -7.38 2.54 11.34
C ASP A 7 -7.95 2.83 9.93
N HIS A 8 -7.28 3.69 9.15
CA HIS A 8 -7.64 3.92 7.75
C HIS A 8 -7.61 2.64 6.90
N ILE A 9 -6.62 1.76 7.09
CA ILE A 9 -6.56 0.48 6.37
C ILE A 9 -7.67 -0.46 6.81
N LEU A 10 -7.96 -0.55 8.11
CA LEU A 10 -8.91 -1.53 8.63
C LEU A 10 -10.36 -1.07 8.46
N GLU A 11 -10.65 0.17 8.83
CA GLU A 11 -12.00 0.72 8.97
C GLU A 11 -12.33 1.80 7.93
N GLY A 12 -11.31 2.32 7.23
CA GLY A 12 -11.46 3.41 6.26
C GLY A 12 -11.88 4.73 6.90
N GLU A 13 -12.57 5.58 6.15
CA GLU A 13 -12.98 6.93 6.59
C GLU A 13 -14.51 7.16 6.53
N GLY A 14 -15.30 6.10 6.33
CA GLY A 14 -16.75 6.16 6.48
C GLY A 14 -17.51 5.23 5.53
N PRO A 15 -18.83 5.44 5.33
CA PRO A 15 -19.67 4.50 4.58
C PRO A 15 -19.25 4.27 3.12
N ASN A 16 -18.56 5.24 2.51
CA ASN A 16 -18.07 5.16 1.12
C ASN A 16 -16.62 4.67 1.02
N ASP A 17 -15.95 4.52 2.16
CA ASP A 17 -14.59 3.99 2.30
C ASP A 17 -14.55 3.21 3.62
N PRO A 18 -15.09 1.98 3.67
CA PRO A 18 -15.22 1.19 4.89
C PRO A 18 -13.95 0.37 5.19
N GLY A 19 -12.82 0.71 4.55
CA GLY A 19 -11.54 0.06 4.76
C GLY A 19 -11.43 -1.33 4.13
N HIS A 20 -10.41 -2.06 4.56
CA HIS A 20 -9.98 -3.33 4.02
C HIS A 20 -9.87 -4.42 5.11
N GLY A 21 -10.23 -4.12 6.35
CA GLY A 21 -10.10 -5.04 7.47
C GLY A 21 -10.89 -6.35 7.28
N PRO A 22 -10.42 -7.46 7.87
CA PRO A 22 -11.19 -8.70 7.94
C PRO A 22 -12.59 -8.46 8.54
N ASN A 23 -13.64 -9.12 8.07
CA ASN A 23 -14.99 -9.02 8.62
C ASN A 23 -15.65 -7.62 8.53
N ARG A 24 -15.14 -6.70 7.69
CA ARG A 24 -15.75 -5.36 7.45
C ARG A 24 -16.69 -5.33 6.22
N GLY A 25 -16.81 -6.45 5.50
CA GLY A 25 -17.80 -6.61 4.41
C GLY A 25 -17.42 -5.95 3.08
N PHE A 26 -16.15 -5.58 2.88
CA PHE A 26 -15.74 -4.81 1.70
C PHE A 26 -15.23 -5.66 0.53
N GLY A 27 -16.16 -6.24 -0.24
CA GLY A 27 -15.97 -6.70 -1.63
C GLY A 27 -14.64 -7.40 -1.95
N ASN A 28 -14.06 -7.10 -3.12
CA ASN A 28 -12.89 -7.80 -3.68
C ASN A 28 -11.53 -7.34 -3.10
N SER A 29 -11.51 -6.42 -2.15
CA SER A 29 -10.28 -5.84 -1.57
C SER A 29 -10.26 -5.88 -0.04
N ALA A 30 -11.17 -6.62 0.59
CA ALA A 30 -11.07 -6.93 2.02
C ALA A 30 -10.05 -8.05 2.24
N PHE A 31 -9.28 -7.94 3.34
CA PHE A 31 -8.50 -9.05 3.85
C PHE A 31 -9.42 -10.22 4.27
N PRO A 32 -8.96 -11.47 4.19
CA PRO A 32 -9.79 -12.64 4.49
C PRO A 32 -10.42 -12.57 5.88
N ASP A 33 -11.70 -12.93 5.98
CA ASP A 33 -12.43 -12.96 7.26
C ASP A 33 -11.83 -13.90 8.31
N THR A 34 -11.01 -14.87 7.87
CA THR A 34 -10.26 -15.78 8.74
C THR A 34 -9.03 -15.14 9.38
N TRP A 35 -8.65 -13.92 8.98
CA TRP A 35 -7.51 -13.19 9.51
C TRP A 35 -7.91 -12.30 10.68
N THR A 36 -6.94 -12.03 11.57
CA THR A 36 -7.07 -10.95 12.56
C THR A 36 -6.62 -9.63 11.93
N ASP A 37 -7.06 -8.52 12.52
CA ASP A 37 -6.64 -7.17 12.12
C ASP A 37 -5.10 -7.04 12.16
N ASP A 38 -4.46 -7.54 13.23
CA ASP A 38 -2.99 -7.51 13.35
C ASP A 38 -2.30 -8.28 12.22
N TYR A 39 -2.88 -9.39 11.78
CA TYR A 39 -2.31 -10.20 10.72
C TYR A 39 -2.44 -9.51 9.36
N ALA A 40 -3.57 -8.86 9.09
CA ALA A 40 -3.76 -8.02 7.91
C ALA A 40 -2.75 -6.85 7.88
N ILE A 41 -2.60 -6.13 9.00
CA ILE A 41 -1.64 -5.03 9.12
C ILE A 41 -0.21 -5.53 8.94
N LYS A 42 0.15 -6.66 9.55
CA LYS A 42 1.48 -7.25 9.42
C LYS A 42 1.79 -7.61 7.97
N ALA A 43 0.82 -8.13 7.21
CA ALA A 43 1.00 -8.42 5.79
C ALA A 43 1.27 -7.16 4.97
N VAL A 44 0.57 -6.06 5.26
CA VAL A 44 0.82 -4.75 4.63
C VAL A 44 2.22 -4.25 4.94
N GLU A 45 2.64 -4.28 6.22
CA GLU A 45 3.98 -3.86 6.63
C GLU A 45 5.07 -4.74 6.01
N ASP A 46 4.85 -6.04 5.92
CA ASP A 46 5.80 -6.97 5.29
C ASP A 46 5.96 -6.69 3.81
N VAL A 47 4.87 -6.46 3.07
CA VAL A 47 4.96 -6.12 1.65
C VAL A 47 5.63 -4.77 1.45
N ALA A 48 5.34 -3.77 2.27
CA ALA A 48 5.96 -2.45 2.17
C ALA A 48 7.48 -2.49 2.40
N ASN A 49 7.97 -3.38 3.26
CA ASN A 49 9.37 -3.43 3.67
C ASN A 49 10.16 -4.60 3.05
N SER A 50 9.53 -5.45 2.23
CA SER A 50 10.17 -6.63 1.67
C SER A 50 11.17 -6.26 0.55
N PRO A 51 12.39 -6.84 0.57
CA PRO A 51 13.35 -6.66 -0.51
C PRO A 51 12.92 -7.32 -1.82
N ASN A 52 11.87 -8.15 -1.79
CA ASN A 52 11.33 -8.86 -2.95
C ASN A 52 10.07 -8.20 -3.54
N SER A 53 9.54 -7.16 -2.89
CA SER A 53 8.36 -6.45 -3.41
C SER A 53 8.74 -5.62 -4.62
N THR A 54 7.82 -5.55 -5.58
CA THR A 54 7.94 -4.64 -6.72
C THR A 54 7.49 -3.24 -6.35
N TRP A 55 8.14 -2.24 -6.90
CA TRP A 55 7.83 -0.83 -6.70
C TRP A 55 7.58 -0.15 -8.05
N ARG A 56 6.55 0.68 -8.12
CA ARG A 56 6.27 1.53 -9.27
C ARG A 56 5.74 2.89 -8.84
N GLN A 57 6.36 3.95 -9.34
CA GLN A 57 5.88 5.30 -9.07
C GLN A 57 4.46 5.51 -9.65
N SER A 58 3.52 5.97 -8.83
CA SER A 58 2.11 6.13 -9.19
C SER A 58 1.72 7.58 -9.47
N THR A 59 2.36 8.53 -8.76
CA THR A 59 2.06 9.96 -8.87
C THR A 59 3.33 10.79 -9.03
N GLY A 60 3.19 12.08 -9.36
CA GLY A 60 4.33 12.97 -9.56
C GLY A 60 5.06 12.77 -10.90
N PRO A 61 6.14 13.53 -11.15
CA PRO A 61 6.88 13.48 -12.41
C PRO A 61 7.45 12.08 -12.67
N GLY A 62 7.17 11.51 -13.85
CA GLY A 62 7.60 10.16 -14.21
C GLY A 62 6.72 9.03 -13.65
N GLY A 63 5.68 9.35 -12.87
CA GLY A 63 4.73 8.38 -12.35
C GLY A 63 3.68 7.91 -13.38
N GLY A 64 3.06 6.76 -13.09
CA GLY A 64 1.95 6.23 -13.87
C GLY A 64 2.25 4.86 -14.47
N ARG A 65 1.44 4.45 -15.47
CA ARG A 65 1.48 3.08 -16.02
C ARG A 65 2.84 2.71 -16.61
N ASN A 66 3.57 3.68 -17.17
CA ASN A 66 4.84 3.47 -17.85
C ASN A 66 6.06 3.73 -16.95
N ALA A 67 5.85 4.05 -15.67
CA ALA A 67 6.95 4.21 -14.72
C ALA A 67 7.71 2.87 -14.60
N PRO A 68 9.05 2.90 -14.47
CA PRO A 68 9.85 1.70 -14.23
C PRO A 68 9.33 0.90 -13.05
N VAL A 69 9.41 -0.43 -13.17
CA VAL A 69 9.17 -1.36 -12.08
C VAL A 69 10.52 -1.82 -11.55
N THR A 70 10.77 -1.58 -10.28
CA THR A 70 11.98 -1.99 -9.56
C THR A 70 11.64 -3.01 -8.48
N ILE A 71 12.65 -3.70 -7.94
CA ILE A 71 12.49 -4.70 -6.87
C ILE A 71 13.24 -4.20 -5.62
N GLY A 72 12.59 -4.31 -4.46
CA GLY A 72 13.19 -4.01 -3.15
C GLY A 72 13.25 -2.53 -2.78
N GLY A 73 12.83 -1.63 -3.66
CA GLY A 73 12.76 -0.19 -3.40
C GLY A 73 12.37 0.59 -4.65
N PRO A 74 12.11 1.91 -4.54
CA PRO A 74 11.79 2.76 -5.69
C PRO A 74 12.98 2.89 -6.65
N ASP A 75 12.71 3.28 -7.89
CA ASP A 75 13.76 3.72 -8.83
C ASP A 75 14.61 4.81 -8.17
N ALA A 76 15.95 4.65 -8.22
CA ALA A 76 16.90 5.57 -7.60
C ALA A 76 16.79 7.00 -8.14
N ASN A 77 16.23 7.19 -9.34
CA ASN A 77 16.00 8.50 -9.96
C ASN A 77 14.59 9.05 -9.72
N ALA A 78 13.69 8.28 -9.09
CA ALA A 78 12.35 8.75 -8.81
C ALA A 78 12.40 9.83 -7.72
N PRO A 79 11.77 11.00 -7.93
CA PRO A 79 11.70 12.02 -6.90
C PRO A 79 10.80 11.55 -5.74
N LEU A 80 11.16 11.90 -4.50
CA LEU A 80 10.34 11.59 -3.32
C LEU A 80 9.24 12.64 -3.08
N THR A 81 9.38 13.83 -3.66
CA THR A 81 8.41 14.92 -3.58
C THR A 81 8.27 15.61 -4.94
N THR A 82 7.09 16.18 -5.18
CA THR A 82 6.83 17.04 -6.34
C THR A 82 7.46 18.43 -6.16
N ARG A 83 7.53 19.22 -7.24
CA ARG A 83 8.01 20.61 -7.18
C ARG A 83 7.27 21.49 -6.16
N ASN A 84 6.01 21.18 -5.87
CA ASN A 84 5.19 21.91 -4.90
C ASN A 84 5.25 21.29 -3.49
N GLY A 85 6.23 20.42 -3.22
CA GLY A 85 6.45 19.81 -1.90
C GLY A 85 5.52 18.65 -1.55
N ARG A 86 4.56 18.29 -2.41
CA ARG A 86 3.67 17.13 -2.16
C ARG A 86 4.45 15.82 -2.26
N PRO A 87 4.29 14.85 -1.33
CA PRO A 87 4.93 13.54 -1.43
C PRO A 87 4.54 12.78 -2.70
N VAL A 88 5.49 12.02 -3.24
CA VAL A 88 5.26 11.09 -4.34
C VAL A 88 4.81 9.73 -3.79
N ARG A 89 3.78 9.17 -4.42
CA ARG A 89 3.25 7.83 -4.10
C ARG A 89 3.85 6.75 -4.97
N PHE A 90 4.14 5.61 -4.36
CA PHE A 90 4.55 4.38 -5.03
C PHE A 90 3.53 3.28 -4.76
N ILE A 91 3.23 2.51 -5.80
CA ILE A 91 2.56 1.21 -5.68
C ILE A 91 3.63 0.19 -5.34
N VAL A 92 3.46 -0.52 -4.23
CA VAL A 92 4.31 -1.61 -3.79
C VAL A 92 3.48 -2.88 -3.81
N GLU A 93 3.89 -3.88 -4.57
CA GLU A 93 3.18 -5.16 -4.68
C GLU A 93 4.10 -6.31 -4.32
N GLY A 94 3.57 -7.22 -3.51
CA GLY A 94 4.28 -8.40 -3.04
C GLY A 94 3.32 -9.47 -2.58
N ARG A 95 3.84 -10.68 -2.37
CA ARG A 95 3.07 -11.80 -1.86
C ARG A 95 3.41 -12.04 -0.40
N ASN A 96 2.39 -12.18 0.44
CA ASN A 96 2.54 -12.47 1.85
C ASN A 96 1.47 -13.50 2.26
N HIS A 97 1.89 -14.60 2.89
CA HIS A 97 1.00 -15.71 3.31
C HIS A 97 0.06 -16.23 2.20
N GLY A 98 0.57 -16.31 0.97
CA GLY A 98 -0.21 -16.82 -0.17
C GLY A 98 -1.11 -15.78 -0.84
N LEU A 99 -1.23 -14.57 -0.29
CA LEU A 99 -2.06 -13.48 -0.80
C LEU A 99 -1.19 -12.44 -1.52
N ASP A 100 -1.63 -12.00 -2.71
CA ASP A 100 -1.04 -10.85 -3.37
C ASP A 100 -1.59 -9.57 -2.73
N VAL A 101 -0.71 -8.72 -2.22
CA VAL A 101 -1.06 -7.49 -1.51
C VAL A 101 -0.46 -6.30 -2.26
N ARG A 102 -1.26 -5.25 -2.40
CA ARG A 102 -0.83 -3.94 -2.89
C ARG A 102 -0.81 -2.97 -1.73
N VAL A 103 0.28 -2.20 -1.62
CA VAL A 103 0.46 -1.13 -0.64
C VAL A 103 0.78 0.15 -1.38
N ILE A 104 0.19 1.27 -0.93
CA ILE A 104 0.55 2.60 -1.40
C ILE A 104 1.41 3.26 -0.34
N VAL A 105 2.59 3.74 -0.74
CA VAL A 105 3.55 4.36 0.18
C VAL A 105 4.03 5.72 -0.31
N GLU A 106 4.35 6.60 0.63
CA GLU A 106 4.92 7.94 0.45
C GLU A 106 6.23 8.04 1.25
N PRO A 107 7.40 7.66 0.67
CA PRO A 107 8.67 7.71 1.39
C PRO A 107 9.09 9.13 1.82
N GLY A 108 8.69 10.15 1.04
CA GLY A 108 8.87 11.57 1.39
C GLY A 108 7.71 12.17 2.19
N GLY A 109 6.79 11.35 2.68
CA GLY A 109 5.57 11.74 3.39
C GLY A 109 5.33 10.85 4.62
N GLU A 110 4.11 10.33 4.76
CA GLU A 110 3.70 9.59 5.95
C GLU A 110 4.13 8.11 5.98
N GLY A 111 4.85 7.63 4.96
CA GLY A 111 5.15 6.22 4.80
C GLY A 111 3.97 5.46 4.20
N ILE A 112 3.49 4.41 4.86
CA ILE A 112 2.35 3.62 4.37
C ILE A 112 1.07 4.46 4.42
N VAL A 113 0.41 4.61 3.27
CA VAL A 113 -0.84 5.37 3.11
C VAL A 113 -2.05 4.44 3.23
N THR A 114 -2.02 3.31 2.51
CA THR A 114 -3.06 2.27 2.53
C THR A 114 -2.48 0.94 2.03
N GLY A 115 -3.14 -0.19 2.30
CA GLY A 115 -2.77 -1.50 1.79
C GLY A 115 -3.95 -2.47 1.77
N PHE A 116 -4.03 -3.32 0.74
CA PHE A 116 -5.16 -4.21 0.50
C PHE A 116 -4.77 -5.41 -0.38
N PRO A 117 -5.50 -6.53 -0.28
CA PRO A 117 -5.37 -7.65 -1.21
C PRO A 117 -5.75 -7.25 -2.63
N ILE A 118 -5.07 -7.84 -3.61
CA ILE A 118 -5.42 -7.72 -5.03
C ILE A 118 -5.72 -9.10 -5.60
N ASN A 119 -6.86 -9.23 -6.28
CA ASN A 119 -7.16 -10.41 -7.09
C ASN A 119 -6.45 -10.25 -8.44
N ARG A 120 -5.54 -11.17 -8.74
CA ARG A 120 -4.90 -11.29 -10.06
C ARG A 120 -5.46 -12.47 -10.84
#